data_AF-A0A2E0PV59-F1
#
_entry.id   AF-A0A2E0PV59-F1
#
_cell.length_a   1.000
_cell.length_b   1.000
_cell.length_c   1.000
_cell.angle_alpha   90.00
_cell.angle_beta   90.00
_cell.angle_gamma   90.00
#
_symmetry.space_group_name_H-M   'P 1'
#
loop_
_entity.id
_entity.type
_entity.pdbx_description
1 polymer ?
#
loop_
_entity_poly.entity_id
_entity_poly.type
_entity_poly.pdbx_seq_one_letter_code
_entity_poly.pdbx_strand_id
1 'polypeptide(L)'
;MSIDNLTKKAKTAYQAFQDMSISKEAYFHFLQDIDVKYKQGGSASIAENLQLEKLLGVHDKNVIAFNTAMTVVEDIEERHALIKMMS
;
A
#
# COMPACT_ATOMS: atom_id res chain seq x y z
N MET A 1 14.61 9.58 14.38
CA MET A 1 14.40 10.67 13.41
C MET A 1 12.91 10.93 13.34
N SER A 2 12.47 12.19 13.45
CA SER A 2 11.07 12.55 13.14
C SER A 2 10.92 12.65 11.63
N ILE A 3 9.73 12.36 11.10
CA ILE A 3 9.39 12.61 9.69
C ILE A 3 9.61 14.07 9.30
N ASP A 4 9.47 14.99 10.26
CA ASP A 4 9.66 16.43 10.04
C ASP A 4 11.05 16.78 9.55
N ASN A 5 12.05 15.95 9.90
CA ASN A 5 13.46 16.13 9.55
C ASN A 5 13.81 15.54 8.18
N LEU A 6 12.88 14.84 7.51
CA LEU A 6 13.08 14.30 6.17
C LEU A 6 12.94 15.39 5.10
N THR A 7 13.65 15.23 3.99
CA THR A 7 13.46 16.09 2.81
C THR A 7 12.07 15.91 2.23
N LYS A 8 11.66 16.85 1.38
CA LYS A 8 10.38 16.76 0.66
C LYS A 8 10.28 15.47 -0.16
N LYS A 9 11.39 15.00 -0.74
CA LYS A 9 11.41 13.77 -1.53
C LYS A 9 11.14 12.55 -0.64
N ALA A 10 11.81 12.45 0.51
CA ALA A 10 11.60 11.34 1.44
C ALA A 10 10.23 11.38 2.12
N LYS A 11 9.69 12.56 2.44
CA LYS A 11 8.29 12.71 2.89
C LYS A 11 7.30 12.19 1.85
N THR A 12 7.52 12.49 0.58
CA THR A 12 6.68 12.00 -0.53
C THR A 12 6.77 10.48 -0.64
N ALA A 13 7.97 9.90 -0.53
CA ALA A 13 8.16 8.45 -0.53
C ALA A 13 7.51 7.76 0.67
N TYR A 14 7.57 8.38 1.86
CA TYR A 14 6.88 7.87 3.04
C TYR A 14 5.36 7.90 2.89
N GLN A 15 4.79 8.99 2.35
CA GLN A 15 3.36 9.05 2.08
C GLN A 15 2.93 7.97 1.08
N ALA A 16 3.70 7.78 0.00
CA ALA A 16 3.41 6.73 -0.98
C ALA A 16 3.49 5.32 -0.36
N PHE A 17 4.39 5.10 0.60
CA PHE A 17 4.42 3.87 1.40
C PHE A 17 3.16 3.71 2.26
N GLN A 18 2.70 4.77 2.92
CA GLN A 18 1.46 4.73 3.71
C GLN A 18 0.25 4.40 2.82
N ASP A 19 0.13 5.06 1.67
CA ASP A 19 -0.96 4.82 0.71
C ASP A 19 -0.92 3.37 0.16
N MET A 20 0.28 2.87 -0.14
CA MET A 20 0.48 1.46 -0.52
C MET A 20 0.06 0.51 0.60
N SER A 21 0.41 0.80 1.84
CA SER A 21 0.08 -0.04 3.01
C SER A 21 -1.42 -0.07 3.26
N ILE A 22 -2.09 1.09 3.22
CA ILE A 22 -3.55 1.20 3.36
C ILE A 22 -4.27 0.43 2.25
N SER A 23 -3.82 0.56 1.00
CA SER A 23 -4.43 -0.17 -0.12
C SER A 23 -4.24 -1.70 0.00
N LYS A 24 -3.09 -2.13 0.50
CA LYS A 24 -2.80 -3.54 0.80
C LYS A 24 -3.73 -4.07 1.88
N GLU A 25 -3.87 -3.34 3.00
CA GLU A 25 -4.79 -3.72 4.09
C GLU A 25 -6.23 -3.80 3.62
N ALA A 26 -6.71 -2.83 2.84
CA ALA A 26 -8.06 -2.86 2.28
C ALA A 26 -8.31 -4.09 1.41
N TYR A 27 -7.32 -4.48 0.58
CA TYR A 27 -7.39 -5.68 -0.23
C TYR A 27 -7.44 -6.95 0.65
N PHE A 28 -6.58 -7.05 1.67
CA PHE A 28 -6.56 -8.21 2.57
C PHE A 28 -7.82 -8.33 3.42
N HIS A 29 -8.33 -7.24 3.97
CA HIS A 29 -9.60 -7.26 4.71
C HIS A 29 -10.74 -7.74 3.81
N PHE A 30 -10.80 -7.28 2.56
CA PHE A 30 -11.84 -7.74 1.64
C PHE A 30 -11.73 -9.24 1.33
N LEU A 31 -10.50 -9.77 1.20
CA LEU A 31 -10.29 -11.21 1.06
C LEU A 31 -10.74 -11.99 2.31
N GLN A 32 -10.50 -11.45 3.51
CA GLN A 32 -10.96 -12.06 4.76
C GLN A 32 -12.49 -12.07 4.85
N ASP A 33 -13.15 -10.99 4.45
CA ASP A 33 -14.62 -10.91 4.41
C ASP A 33 -15.22 -11.96 3.47
N ILE A 34 -14.60 -12.13 2.28
CA ILE A 34 -14.99 -13.16 1.30
C ILE A 34 -14.76 -14.57 1.87
N ASP A 35 -13.61 -14.82 2.49
CA ASP A 35 -13.31 -16.11 3.11
C ASP A 35 -14.32 -16.48 4.21
N VAL A 36 -14.68 -15.52 5.07
CA VAL A 36 -15.74 -15.67 6.08
C VAL A 36 -17.09 -15.99 5.43
N LYS A 37 -17.48 -15.23 4.40
CA LYS A 37 -18.73 -15.46 3.65
C LYS A 37 -18.79 -16.88 3.08
N TYR A 38 -17.71 -17.33 2.44
CA TYR A 38 -17.68 -18.65 1.81
C TYR A 38 -17.69 -19.78 2.84
N LYS A 39 -17.02 -19.61 3.99
CA LYS A 39 -17.09 -20.54 5.13
C LYS A 39 -18.49 -20.67 5.71
N GLN A 40 -19.33 -19.66 5.56
CA GLN A 40 -20.74 -19.66 5.98
C GLN A 40 -21.70 -20.19 4.89
N GLY A 41 -21.18 -20.73 3.78
CA GLY A 41 -21.98 -21.29 2.68
C GLY A 41 -22.43 -20.26 1.64
N GLY A 42 -21.95 -19.02 1.73
CA GLY A 42 -22.14 -18.03 0.67
C GLY A 42 -21.36 -18.39 -0.60
N SER A 43 -21.84 -17.93 -1.75
CA SER A 43 -21.20 -18.16 -3.05
C SER A 43 -20.51 -16.91 -3.58
N ALA A 44 -19.56 -17.11 -4.50
CA ALA A 44 -18.92 -16.02 -5.22
C ALA A 44 -19.91 -15.23 -6.08
N SER A 45 -19.65 -13.92 -6.20
CA SER A 45 -20.46 -13.00 -6.99
C SER A 45 -19.61 -12.14 -7.91
N ILE A 46 -20.23 -11.67 -9.00
CA ILE A 46 -19.59 -10.75 -9.94
C ILE A 46 -19.16 -9.45 -9.23
N ALA A 47 -19.97 -8.98 -8.27
CA ALA A 47 -19.66 -7.77 -7.49
C ALA A 47 -18.36 -7.91 -6.67
N GLU A 48 -18.12 -9.09 -6.09
CA GLU A 48 -16.87 -9.38 -5.37
C GLU A 48 -15.66 -9.36 -6.30
N ASN A 49 -15.78 -9.95 -7.49
CA ASN A 49 -14.71 -9.94 -8.47
C ASN A 49 -14.38 -8.51 -8.93
N LEU A 50 -15.40 -7.70 -9.24
CA LEU A 50 -15.21 -6.29 -9.62
C LEU A 50 -14.57 -5.47 -8.49
N GLN A 51 -14.95 -5.72 -7.24
CA GLN A 51 -14.36 -5.03 -6.10
C GLN A 51 -12.90 -5.47 -5.86
N LEU A 52 -12.58 -6.76 -6.02
CA LEU A 52 -11.19 -7.26 -5.97
C LEU A 52 -10.33 -6.61 -7.06
N GLU A 53 -10.81 -6.56 -8.31
CA GLU A 53 -10.11 -5.92 -9.42
C GLU A 53 -9.86 -4.44 -9.15
N LYS A 54 -10.86 -3.73 -8.61
CA LYS A 54 -10.73 -2.32 -8.24
C LYS A 54 -9.69 -2.12 -7.15
N LEU A 55 -9.72 -2.92 -6.08
CA LEU A 55 -8.78 -2.82 -4.97
C LEU A 55 -7.35 -3.14 -5.43
N LEU A 56 -7.18 -4.18 -6.27
CA LEU A 56 -5.90 -4.52 -6.85
C LEU A 56 -5.36 -3.40 -7.74
N GLY A 57 -6.21 -2.83 -8.61
CA GLY A 57 -5.81 -1.71 -9.46
C GLY A 57 -5.44 -0.43 -8.69
N VAL A 58 -6.01 -0.20 -7.51
CA VAL A 58 -5.57 0.87 -6.59
C VAL A 58 -4.21 0.51 -5.99
N HIS A 59 -4.04 -0.73 -5.52
CA HIS A 59 -2.78 -1.17 -4.94
C HIS A 59 -1.62 -1.07 -5.94
N ASP A 60 -1.82 -1.50 -7.19
CA ASP A 60 -0.81 -1.41 -8.26
C ASP A 60 -0.37 0.03 -8.50
N LYS A 61 -1.32 0.98 -8.56
CA LYS A 61 -1.00 2.41 -8.69
C LYS A 61 -0.16 2.92 -7.53
N ASN A 62 -0.49 2.50 -6.30
CA ASN A 62 0.24 2.93 -5.11
C ASN A 62 1.64 2.29 -5.05
N VAL A 63 1.80 1.05 -5.48
CA VAL A 63 3.12 0.40 -5.64
C VAL A 63 3.98 1.16 -6.67
N ILE A 64 3.42 1.53 -7.82
CA ILE A 64 4.14 2.30 -8.84
C ILE A 64 4.54 3.68 -8.30
N ALA A 65 3.62 4.36 -7.58
CA ALA A 65 3.90 5.66 -6.97
C ALA A 65 5.01 5.56 -5.92
N PHE A 66 4.96 4.56 -5.05
CA PHE A 66 5.98 4.31 -4.05
C PHE A 66 7.35 4.02 -4.68
N ASN A 67 7.40 3.12 -5.67
CA ASN A 67 8.65 2.81 -6.38
C ASN A 67 9.23 4.06 -7.05
N THR A 68 8.39 4.88 -7.69
CA THR A 68 8.81 6.14 -8.32
C THR A 68 9.28 7.16 -7.30
N ALA A 69 8.65 7.24 -6.13
CA ALA A 69 9.09 8.13 -5.06
C ALA A 69 10.40 7.66 -4.43
N MET A 70 10.63 6.35 -4.33
CA MET A 70 11.87 5.77 -3.80
C MET A 70 13.07 5.94 -4.75
N THR A 71 12.86 6.03 -6.07
CA THR A 71 13.97 6.26 -7.02
C THR A 71 14.54 7.67 -6.91
N VAL A 72 13.74 8.66 -6.50
CA VAL A 72 14.19 10.05 -6.36
C VAL A 72 14.87 10.35 -5.02
N VAL A 73 14.79 9.45 -4.03
CA VAL A 73 15.53 9.53 -2.76
C VAL A 73 16.94 9.00 -2.98
N GLU A 74 17.83 9.88 -3.44
CA GLU A 74 19.21 9.54 -3.84
C GLU A 74 20.16 9.43 -2.65
N ASP A 75 19.89 10.16 -1.56
CA ASP A 75 20.72 10.14 -0.36
C ASP A 75 20.58 8.79 0.38
N ILE A 76 21.70 8.13 0.61
CA ILE A 76 21.76 6.78 1.18
C ILE A 76 21.32 6.78 2.65
N GLU A 77 21.71 7.80 3.42
CA GLU A 77 21.35 7.92 4.84
C GLU A 77 19.86 8.22 4.99
N GLU A 78 19.32 9.08 4.13
CA GLU A 78 17.88 9.37 4.06
C GLU A 78 17.08 8.15 3.64
N ARG A 79 17.57 7.38 2.65
CA ARG A 79 16.97 6.11 2.24
C ARG A 79 16.97 5.09 3.37
N HIS A 80 18.06 4.95 4.12
CA HIS A 80 18.13 4.05 5.28
C HIS A 80 17.19 4.49 6.40
N ALA A 81 17.14 5.79 6.71
CA ALA A 81 16.22 6.34 7.69
C ALA A 81 14.76 6.05 7.31
N LEU A 82 14.43 6.24 6.03
CA LEU A 82 13.10 5.95 5.50
C LEU A 82 12.77 4.46 5.60
N ILE A 83 13.68 3.56 5.21
CA ILE A 83 13.50 2.10 5.33
C ILE A 83 13.20 1.70 6.78
N LYS A 84 13.91 2.28 7.74
CA LYS A 84 13.68 2.03 9.17
C LYS A 84 12.30 2.49 9.66
N MET A 85 11.72 3.52 9.04
CA MET A 85 10.37 4.01 9.36
C MET A 85 9.25 3.19 8.69
N MET A 86 9.59 2.40 7.68
CA MET A 86 8.67 1.51 6.95
C MET A 86 8.68 0.07 7.49
N SER A 87 9.55 -0.21 8.46
CA SER A 87 9.69 -1.50 9.15
C SER A 87 8.68 -1.61 10.30
#